data_AF-A0A5B0LIX8-F1
#
_entry.id   AF-A0A5B0LIX8-F1
#
_cell.length_a   1.000
_cell.length_b   1.000
_cell.length_c   1.000
_cell.angle_alpha   90.00
_cell.angle_beta   90.00
_cell.angle_gamma   90.00
#
_symmetry.space_group_name_H-M   'P 1'
#
loop_
_entity.id
_entity.type
_entity.pdbx_description
1 polymer ?
#
loop_
_entity_poly.entity_id
_entity_poly.type
_entity_poly.pdbx_seq_one_letter_code
_entity_poly.pdbx_strand_id
1 'polypeptide(L)'
;MAPDWYILVATQNWNKVMNMLYTSLSFGIGAMQDIAPTMINDLSPPSSPTPVASATWLALVASFSGALPGMVFPGMWVWIWVFLQGLLYTTASELWFWQNVIRAPPDVRSGYTRWIEFAWMLSKLEDKSQEKLSNYTKGVLQAGISTEEGMYGVLKNGAFLQKTIEKTQYKLQASFEAVIKLRLLAAILKAQSVFIIRNSDPCTQSGPNGEFEGKGVLSYCGPDKVMMNIVKAKGTKTHRKVYGASLIESKYGFTVEFLTTSAWKCQTKYGGYEHDPYTNSTLPTDINADCLFNLPRSRQGGKKGFEQTTSLDHLKQYTTVVCDTGDFESIAQYKPQDATTNPSLILAAVKKPAYAKLIDVAVQYGKSQGGSLDNQVDATVDRLLVEFGKEILALIPGRVSTEVDARFSFDKEATKRKALHLIELYKSVGIDKDRVLIKIASSWEGIQAARELEKDHNIHCNLTLLFGFGQAVACAEAGVTLISPFVGRILDWYKAKKPDACFDGAADPGVQSVQKIYRYYKQEGYKTIVMGASFRNIGEIEELVGCDFLTISPALLDQLHKSDKKIEQKLSVAQATTGEKLPKVSYVDDEAAFRWALFSETMAWDKLHEGIRKFAEDAETLKEMLKEKLQK
;
A
#
# COMPACT_ATOMS: atom_id res chain seq x y z
N MET A 1 28.79 -41.05 -0.44
CA MET A 1 27.35 -41.18 -0.08
C MET A 1 27.21 -40.82 1.38
N ALA A 2 26.21 -40.04 1.76
CA ALA A 2 25.90 -39.83 3.18
C ALA A 2 25.45 -41.18 3.79
N PRO A 3 25.76 -41.48 5.06
CA PRO A 3 25.33 -42.73 5.68
C PRO A 3 23.81 -42.86 5.73
N ASP A 4 23.27 -44.05 5.45
CA ASP A 4 21.82 -44.33 5.42
C ASP A 4 21.10 -43.98 6.73
N TRP A 5 21.81 -44.01 7.86
CA TRP A 5 21.26 -43.63 9.16
C TRP A 5 20.81 -42.16 9.25
N TYR A 6 21.31 -41.27 8.37
CA TYR A 6 20.88 -39.88 8.30
C TYR A 6 19.39 -39.76 7.98
N ILE A 7 18.86 -40.65 7.14
CA ILE A 7 17.44 -40.69 6.78
C ILE A 7 16.62 -41.06 8.01
N LEU A 8 17.06 -42.04 8.80
CA LEU A 8 16.38 -42.45 10.04
C LEU A 8 16.35 -41.32 11.09
N VAL A 9 17.46 -40.59 11.24
CA VAL A 9 17.53 -39.43 12.14
C VAL A 9 16.62 -38.29 11.65
N ALA A 10 16.61 -38.02 10.35
CA ALA A 10 15.75 -37.01 9.74
C ALA A 10 14.26 -37.36 9.89
N THR A 11 13.87 -38.63 9.65
CA THR A 11 12.51 -39.14 9.90
C THR A 11 12.12 -39.03 11.37
N GLN A 12 13.02 -39.40 12.28
CA GLN A 12 12.76 -39.29 13.72
C GLN A 12 12.56 -37.83 14.14
N ASN A 13 13.38 -36.92 13.61
CA ASN A 13 13.26 -35.49 13.87
C ASN A 13 11.95 -34.92 13.29
N TRP A 14 11.58 -35.28 12.06
CA TRP A 14 10.27 -34.93 11.49
C TRP A 14 9.11 -35.40 12.38
N ASN A 15 9.11 -36.66 12.81
CA ASN A 15 8.08 -37.17 13.70
C ASN A 15 8.04 -36.43 15.05
N LYS A 16 9.20 -36.11 15.64
CA LYS A 16 9.28 -35.27 16.84
C LYS A 16 8.68 -33.89 16.61
N VAL A 17 8.95 -33.27 15.46
CA VAL A 17 8.38 -31.97 15.07
C VAL A 17 6.87 -32.05 14.95
N MET A 18 6.33 -33.05 14.25
CA MET A 18 4.87 -33.19 14.07
C MET A 18 4.15 -33.38 15.42
N ASN A 19 4.71 -34.19 16.32
CA ASN A 19 4.16 -34.37 17.67
C ASN A 19 4.28 -33.09 18.52
N MET A 20 5.41 -32.38 18.41
CA MET A 20 5.60 -31.12 19.13
C MET A 20 4.65 -30.03 18.64
N LEU A 21 4.38 -29.94 17.33
CA LEU A 21 3.39 -29.03 16.76
C LEU A 21 1.97 -29.36 17.25
N TYR A 22 1.62 -30.64 17.25
CA TYR A 22 0.32 -31.10 17.74
C TYR A 22 0.07 -30.70 19.20
N THR A 23 1.05 -30.93 20.07
CA THR A 23 0.97 -30.57 21.50
C THR A 23 1.04 -29.06 21.74
N SER A 24 1.88 -28.33 21.00
CA SER A 24 2.04 -26.88 21.16
C SER A 24 0.80 -26.10 20.70
N LEU A 25 0.12 -26.59 19.66
CA LEU A 25 -1.17 -26.07 19.19
C LEU A 25 -2.22 -26.12 20.31
N SER A 26 -2.34 -27.27 20.97
CA SER A 26 -3.25 -27.46 22.12
C SER A 26 -2.89 -26.52 23.28
N PHE A 27 -1.61 -26.48 23.64
CA PHE A 27 -1.10 -25.62 24.71
C PHE A 27 -1.45 -24.15 24.48
N GLY A 28 -1.17 -23.63 23.28
CA GLY A 28 -1.39 -22.22 22.99
C GLY A 28 -2.87 -21.83 22.91
N ILE A 29 -3.74 -22.73 22.41
CA ILE A 29 -5.19 -22.50 22.41
C ILE A 29 -5.73 -22.54 23.85
N GLY A 30 -5.29 -23.49 24.66
CA GLY A 30 -5.65 -23.56 26.08
C GLY A 30 -5.23 -22.31 26.87
N ALA A 31 -4.00 -21.81 26.64
CA ALA A 31 -3.55 -20.56 27.25
C ALA A 31 -4.42 -19.35 26.84
N MET A 32 -4.87 -19.29 25.58
CA MET A 32 -5.78 -18.24 25.12
C MET A 32 -7.19 -18.35 25.72
N GLN A 33 -7.71 -19.57 25.87
CA GLN A 33 -8.99 -19.82 26.54
C GLN A 33 -8.99 -19.33 27.98
N ASP A 34 -7.83 -19.32 28.65
CA ASP A 34 -7.67 -18.85 30.02
C ASP A 34 -7.43 -17.31 30.10
N ILE A 35 -6.51 -16.80 29.27
CA ILE A 35 -6.06 -15.40 29.34
C ILE A 35 -7.09 -14.44 28.73
N ALA A 36 -7.72 -14.79 27.61
CA ALA A 36 -8.56 -13.85 26.88
C ALA A 36 -9.83 -13.41 27.63
N PRO A 37 -10.60 -14.33 28.25
CA PRO A 37 -11.79 -13.95 29.02
C PRO A 37 -11.47 -13.04 30.20
N THR A 38 -10.39 -13.36 30.92
CA THR A 38 -9.97 -12.59 32.10
C THR A 38 -9.53 -11.18 31.70
N MET A 39 -8.71 -11.05 30.65
CA MET A 39 -8.26 -9.73 30.15
C MET A 39 -9.40 -8.86 29.64
N ILE A 40 -10.33 -9.43 28.87
CA ILE A 40 -11.44 -8.68 28.30
C ILE A 40 -12.39 -8.22 29.42
N ASN A 41 -12.68 -9.08 30.40
CA ASN A 41 -13.51 -8.71 31.56
C ASN A 41 -12.87 -7.61 32.41
N ASP A 42 -11.55 -7.67 32.61
CA ASP A 42 -10.82 -6.68 33.41
C ASP A 42 -10.69 -5.33 32.71
N LEU A 43 -10.55 -5.33 31.38
CA LEU A 43 -10.22 -4.14 30.60
C LEU A 43 -11.40 -3.57 29.81
N SER A 44 -12.56 -4.24 29.78
CA SER A 44 -13.76 -3.77 29.07
C SER A 44 -14.97 -3.57 29.96
N PRO A 45 -15.71 -2.45 29.82
CA PRO A 45 -16.92 -2.23 30.61
C PRO A 45 -18.06 -3.20 30.17
N PRO A 46 -18.95 -3.60 31.09
CA PRO A 46 -20.03 -4.57 30.83
C PRO A 46 -21.03 -4.18 29.72
N SER A 47 -21.13 -2.90 29.40
CA SER A 47 -22.05 -2.32 28.39
C SER A 47 -21.39 -2.03 27.03
N SER A 48 -20.19 -2.57 26.79
CA SER A 48 -19.50 -2.36 25.50
C SER A 48 -20.19 -3.09 24.33
N PRO A 49 -20.29 -2.47 23.14
CA PRO A 49 -21.00 -3.04 22.01
C PRO A 49 -20.28 -4.29 21.43
N THR A 50 -21.04 -5.12 20.72
CA THR A 50 -20.64 -6.36 20.00
C THR A 50 -19.32 -6.31 19.21
N PRO A 51 -18.86 -5.17 18.62
CA PRO A 51 -17.61 -5.08 17.87
C PRO A 51 -16.32 -5.33 18.66
N VAL A 52 -16.34 -5.19 19.99
CA VAL A 52 -15.15 -5.47 20.82
C VAL A 52 -14.85 -6.97 20.82
N ALA A 53 -15.86 -7.84 20.94
CA ALA A 53 -15.65 -9.28 20.95
C ALA A 53 -15.15 -9.81 19.59
N SER A 54 -15.67 -9.28 18.48
CA SER A 54 -15.31 -9.70 17.12
C SER A 54 -13.98 -9.11 16.60
N ALA A 55 -13.63 -7.88 16.98
CA ALA A 55 -12.31 -7.31 16.67
C ALA A 55 -11.19 -7.97 17.50
N THR A 56 -11.48 -8.33 18.75
CA THR A 56 -10.53 -9.08 19.58
C THR A 56 -10.32 -10.49 19.02
N TRP A 57 -11.35 -11.10 18.45
CA TRP A 57 -11.29 -12.42 17.81
C TRP A 57 -10.35 -12.47 16.59
N LEU A 58 -10.41 -11.49 15.67
CA LEU A 58 -9.51 -11.41 14.51
C LEU A 58 -8.04 -11.17 14.92
N ALA A 59 -7.82 -10.32 15.92
CA ALA A 59 -6.48 -10.04 16.45
C ALA A 59 -5.89 -11.25 17.19
N LEU A 60 -6.73 -12.06 17.85
CA LEU A 60 -6.34 -13.30 18.52
C LEU A 60 -5.91 -14.38 17.53
N VAL A 61 -6.64 -14.56 16.43
CA VAL A 61 -6.28 -15.51 15.36
C VAL A 61 -4.97 -15.09 14.68
N ALA A 62 -4.79 -13.80 14.39
CA ALA A 62 -3.56 -13.27 13.80
C ALA A 62 -2.35 -13.35 14.75
N SER A 63 -2.57 -13.20 16.06
CA SER A 63 -1.51 -13.37 17.07
C SER A 63 -1.13 -14.84 17.29
N PHE A 64 -2.05 -15.78 17.03
CA PHE A 64 -1.82 -17.20 17.21
C PHE A 64 -1.08 -17.84 16.03
N SER A 65 -1.42 -17.45 14.80
CA SER A 65 -0.76 -17.91 13.58
C SER A 65 0.73 -17.53 13.52
N GLY A 66 1.13 -16.43 14.17
CA GLY A 66 2.52 -16.02 14.27
C GLY A 66 3.33 -16.68 15.41
N ALA A 67 2.71 -17.13 16.51
CA ALA A 67 3.41 -17.43 17.76
C ALA A 67 3.97 -18.86 17.89
N LEU A 68 3.37 -19.84 17.22
CA LEU A 68 3.80 -21.24 17.32
C LEU A 68 5.22 -21.51 16.77
N PRO A 69 5.68 -20.92 15.63
CA PRO A 69 6.92 -21.42 15.02
C PRO A 69 8.21 -20.69 15.46
N GLY A 70 8.14 -19.43 15.93
CA GLY A 70 9.34 -18.68 16.38
C GLY A 70 10.00 -19.25 17.64
N MET A 71 9.29 -20.14 18.33
CA MET A 71 9.69 -20.68 19.63
C MET A 71 10.38 -22.04 19.51
N VAL A 72 10.04 -22.81 18.47
CA VAL A 72 10.48 -24.19 18.35
C VAL A 72 11.59 -24.35 17.29
N PHE A 73 11.66 -23.48 16.28
CA PHE A 73 12.51 -23.74 15.12
C PHE A 73 13.18 -22.48 14.51
N PRO A 74 14.48 -22.25 14.74
CA PRO A 74 15.19 -21.19 14.04
C PRO A 74 15.59 -21.60 12.61
N GLY A 75 15.39 -20.67 11.66
CA GLY A 75 16.27 -20.51 10.49
C GLY A 75 15.95 -21.27 9.19
N MET A 76 15.19 -22.37 9.17
CA MET A 76 15.02 -23.16 7.93
C MET A 76 13.59 -23.67 7.63
N TRP A 77 12.58 -23.23 8.38
CA TRP A 77 11.25 -23.87 8.42
C TRP A 77 10.08 -23.00 7.97
N VAL A 78 10.34 -22.05 7.08
CA VAL A 78 9.33 -21.13 6.50
C VAL A 78 8.18 -21.89 5.83
N TRP A 79 8.43 -23.03 5.18
CA TRP A 79 7.39 -23.76 4.44
C TRP A 79 6.38 -24.50 5.33
N ILE A 80 6.83 -25.06 6.45
CA ILE A 80 5.93 -25.63 7.46
C ILE A 80 5.13 -24.51 8.14
N TRP A 81 5.77 -23.34 8.35
CA TRP A 81 5.11 -22.13 8.84
C TRP A 81 4.03 -21.63 7.86
N VAL A 82 4.30 -21.53 6.55
CA VAL A 82 3.30 -21.10 5.53
C VAL A 82 2.13 -22.08 5.52
N PHE A 83 2.41 -23.38 5.62
CA PHE A 83 1.39 -24.42 5.67
C PHE A 83 0.49 -24.30 6.91
N LEU A 84 1.07 -24.16 8.10
CA LEU A 84 0.33 -23.98 9.36
C LEU A 84 -0.45 -22.66 9.38
N GLN A 85 0.14 -21.58 8.87
CA GLN A 85 -0.53 -20.29 8.73
C GLN A 85 -1.75 -20.43 7.82
N GLY A 86 -1.60 -21.00 6.63
CA GLY A 86 -2.71 -21.25 5.72
C GLY A 86 -3.81 -22.10 6.35
N LEU A 87 -3.44 -23.13 7.12
CA LEU A 87 -4.36 -24.01 7.84
C LEU A 87 -5.17 -23.28 8.92
N LEU A 88 -4.52 -22.45 9.72
CA LEU A 88 -5.16 -21.67 10.79
C LEU A 88 -6.01 -20.52 10.23
N TYR A 89 -5.51 -19.80 9.22
CA TYR A 89 -6.25 -18.71 8.57
C TYR A 89 -7.50 -19.21 7.84
N THR A 90 -7.40 -20.31 7.08
CA THR A 90 -8.56 -20.91 6.40
C THR A 90 -9.61 -21.36 7.43
N THR A 91 -9.18 -22.09 8.46
CA THR A 91 -10.09 -22.60 9.50
C THR A 91 -10.76 -21.48 10.30
N ALA A 92 -10.02 -20.41 10.62
CA ALA A 92 -10.59 -19.24 11.24
C ALA A 92 -11.58 -18.52 10.29
N SER A 93 -11.20 -18.27 9.04
CA SER A 93 -12.10 -17.61 8.07
C SER A 93 -13.43 -18.37 7.88
N GLU A 94 -13.39 -19.70 7.86
CA GLU A 94 -14.58 -20.56 7.82
C GLU A 94 -15.46 -20.41 9.07
N LEU A 95 -14.86 -20.42 10.26
CA LEU A 95 -15.58 -20.24 11.53
C LEU A 95 -16.19 -18.84 11.65
N TRP A 96 -15.45 -17.82 11.20
CA TRP A 96 -15.93 -16.44 11.14
C TRP A 96 -17.14 -16.28 10.23
N PHE A 97 -17.05 -16.83 9.02
CA PHE A 97 -18.13 -16.83 8.04
C PHE A 97 -19.36 -17.56 8.60
N TRP A 98 -19.17 -18.73 9.19
CA TRP A 98 -20.26 -19.50 9.76
C TRP A 98 -20.95 -18.76 10.93
N GLN A 99 -20.18 -18.10 11.80
CA GLN A 99 -20.71 -17.36 12.95
C GLN A 99 -21.42 -16.06 12.57
N ASN A 100 -20.91 -15.31 11.59
CA ASN A 100 -21.41 -13.96 11.26
C ASN A 100 -22.36 -13.92 10.06
N VAL A 101 -22.37 -14.97 9.23
CA VAL A 101 -23.17 -15.02 7.98
C VAL A 101 -24.24 -16.12 8.04
N ILE A 102 -23.93 -17.29 8.60
CA ILE A 102 -24.85 -18.45 8.57
C ILE A 102 -25.69 -18.56 9.85
N ARG A 103 -25.10 -18.34 11.03
CA ARG A 103 -25.82 -18.44 12.31
C ARG A 103 -26.48 -17.11 12.66
N ALA A 104 -27.80 -17.09 12.85
CA ALA A 104 -28.51 -15.91 13.37
C ALA A 104 -28.00 -15.55 14.79
N PRO A 105 -27.86 -14.26 15.14
CA PRO A 105 -27.41 -13.88 16.47
C PRO A 105 -28.43 -14.38 17.51
N PRO A 106 -28.02 -15.16 18.53
CA PRO A 106 -28.93 -15.50 19.61
C PRO A 106 -29.32 -14.23 20.38
N ASP A 107 -30.57 -14.21 20.86
CA ASP A 107 -31.07 -13.24 21.85
C ASP A 107 -30.05 -13.14 23.00
N VAL A 108 -29.46 -11.95 23.17
CA VAL A 108 -28.41 -11.71 24.14
C VAL A 108 -29.02 -11.64 25.53
N ARG A 109 -28.85 -12.68 26.35
CA ARG A 109 -28.86 -12.53 27.80
C ARG A 109 -27.61 -13.13 28.44
N SER A 110 -26.77 -12.23 28.96
CA SER A 110 -25.54 -12.40 29.75
C SER A 110 -24.20 -12.49 28.98
N GLY A 111 -23.16 -11.87 29.55
CA GLY A 111 -21.77 -11.96 29.07
C GLY A 111 -21.17 -13.37 29.20
N TYR A 112 -21.78 -14.23 30.04
CA TYR A 112 -21.37 -15.63 30.22
C TYR A 112 -21.63 -16.49 28.97
N THR A 113 -22.75 -16.29 28.28
CA THR A 113 -23.09 -17.01 27.04
C THR A 113 -22.11 -16.69 25.89
N ARG A 114 -21.63 -15.45 25.81
CA ARG A 114 -20.63 -15.03 24.81
C ARG A 114 -19.25 -15.67 25.03
N TRP A 115 -18.88 -15.92 26.29
CA TRP A 115 -17.65 -16.63 26.62
C TRP A 115 -17.69 -18.09 26.25
N ILE A 116 -18.83 -18.74 26.47
CA ILE A 116 -19.04 -20.14 26.06
C ILE A 116 -18.89 -20.26 24.55
N GLU A 117 -19.41 -19.32 23.77
CA GLU A 117 -19.27 -19.31 22.31
C GLU A 117 -17.82 -19.09 21.86
N PHE A 118 -17.09 -18.17 22.53
CA PHE A 118 -15.68 -17.93 22.26
C PHE A 118 -14.81 -19.16 22.57
N ALA A 119 -15.01 -19.78 23.74
CA ALA A 119 -14.30 -21.00 24.13
C ALA A 119 -14.61 -22.16 23.19
N TRP A 120 -15.88 -22.34 22.82
CA TRP A 120 -16.33 -23.36 21.86
C TRP A 120 -15.64 -23.24 20.49
N MET A 121 -15.50 -22.01 20.01
CA MET A 121 -14.88 -21.75 18.71
C MET A 121 -13.36 -21.92 18.74
N LEU A 122 -12.69 -21.58 19.85
CA LEU A 122 -11.29 -21.92 20.06
C LEU A 122 -11.07 -23.44 20.07
N SER A 123 -11.95 -24.19 20.75
CA SER A 123 -11.92 -25.66 20.71
C SER A 123 -12.15 -26.20 19.30
N LYS A 124 -13.05 -25.61 18.51
CA LYS A 124 -13.25 -26.01 17.10
C LYS A 124 -12.06 -25.69 16.19
N LEU A 125 -11.36 -24.59 16.45
CA LEU A 125 -10.13 -24.25 15.75
C LEU A 125 -9.02 -25.26 16.10
N GLU A 126 -8.91 -25.67 17.37
CA GLU A 126 -8.00 -26.72 17.82
C GLU A 126 -8.29 -28.05 17.11
N ASP A 127 -9.53 -28.54 17.21
CA ASP A 127 -9.97 -29.81 16.62
C ASP A 127 -9.65 -29.89 15.13
N LYS A 128 -10.12 -28.91 14.34
CA LYS A 128 -9.94 -28.90 12.88
C LYS A 128 -8.46 -28.77 12.50
N SER A 129 -7.67 -28.04 13.27
CA SER A 129 -6.27 -27.84 12.98
C SER A 129 -5.44 -29.09 13.28
N GLN A 130 -5.72 -29.74 14.41
CA GLN A 130 -5.15 -31.04 14.76
C GLN A 130 -5.57 -32.13 13.77
N GLU A 131 -6.82 -32.12 13.30
CA GLU A 131 -7.33 -33.04 12.29
C GLU A 131 -6.57 -32.90 10.98
N LYS A 132 -6.47 -31.68 10.43
CA LYS A 132 -5.73 -31.43 9.18
C LYS A 132 -4.24 -31.78 9.31
N LEU A 133 -3.61 -31.50 10.47
CA LEU A 133 -2.21 -31.87 10.74
C LEU A 133 -2.04 -33.41 10.80
N SER A 134 -2.98 -34.10 11.45
CA SER A 134 -3.02 -35.57 11.51
C SER A 134 -3.21 -36.18 10.12
N ASN A 135 -4.12 -35.63 9.31
CA ASN A 135 -4.38 -36.08 7.94
C ASN A 135 -3.17 -35.90 7.03
N TYR A 136 -2.47 -34.76 7.14
CA TYR A 136 -1.20 -34.54 6.43
C TYR A 136 -0.13 -35.57 6.86
N THR A 137 0.05 -35.76 8.17
CA THR A 137 1.03 -36.73 8.70
C THR A 137 0.73 -38.15 8.21
N LYS A 138 -0.54 -38.56 8.24
CA LYS A 138 -0.99 -39.85 7.70
C LYS A 138 -0.76 -39.95 6.20
N GLY A 139 -1.04 -38.89 5.44
CA GLY A 139 -0.82 -38.84 3.99
C GLY A 139 0.65 -39.09 3.62
N VAL A 140 1.58 -38.44 4.32
CA VAL A 140 3.04 -38.66 4.14
C VAL A 140 3.44 -40.09 4.48
N LEU A 141 2.90 -40.66 5.56
CA LEU A 141 3.22 -42.03 6.00
C LEU A 141 2.61 -43.11 5.08
N GLN A 142 1.51 -42.81 4.41
CA GLN A 142 0.81 -43.74 3.51
C GLN A 142 1.27 -43.63 2.06
N ALA A 143 1.88 -42.51 1.67
CA ALA A 143 2.51 -42.34 0.36
C ALA A 143 3.77 -43.21 0.22
N GLY A 144 4.15 -43.51 -1.03
CA GLY A 144 5.37 -44.26 -1.30
C GLY A 144 6.61 -43.52 -0.76
N ILE A 145 7.50 -44.23 -0.04
CA ILE A 145 8.64 -43.62 0.66
C ILE A 145 9.52 -42.74 -0.26
N SER A 146 9.64 -43.13 -1.53
CA SER A 146 10.46 -42.44 -2.54
C SER A 146 9.71 -41.39 -3.36
N THR A 147 8.42 -41.12 -3.11
CA THR A 147 7.65 -40.13 -3.87
C THR A 147 7.78 -38.72 -3.26
N GLU A 148 7.43 -37.71 -4.05
CA GLU A 148 7.40 -36.31 -3.60
C GLU A 148 6.34 -36.08 -2.50
N GLU A 149 5.31 -36.91 -2.44
CA GLU A 149 4.26 -36.88 -1.41
C GLU A 149 4.64 -37.68 -0.15
N GLY A 150 5.65 -38.55 -0.24
CA GLY A 150 6.12 -39.41 0.83
C GLY A 150 7.33 -38.86 1.59
N MET A 151 8.00 -39.74 2.32
CA MET A 151 9.11 -39.37 3.20
C MET A 151 10.27 -38.69 2.44
N TYR A 152 10.54 -39.09 1.19
CA TYR A 152 11.54 -38.44 0.34
C TYR A 152 11.24 -36.95 0.14
N GLY A 153 10.03 -36.59 -0.26
CA GLY A 153 9.66 -35.20 -0.49
C GLY A 153 9.67 -34.33 0.78
N VAL A 154 9.42 -34.94 1.94
CA VAL A 154 9.50 -34.25 3.24
C VAL A 154 10.95 -34.03 3.67
N LEU A 155 11.83 -35.03 3.49
CA LEU A 155 13.22 -34.97 3.96
C LEU A 155 14.18 -34.32 2.95
N LYS A 156 13.72 -33.99 1.75
CA LYS A 156 14.55 -33.39 0.69
C LYS A 156 15.25 -32.12 1.19
N ASN A 157 16.44 -31.88 0.65
CA ASN A 157 17.33 -30.78 1.05
C ASN A 157 17.84 -30.85 2.50
N GLY A 158 17.71 -32.00 3.17
CA GLY A 158 18.29 -32.22 4.50
C GLY A 158 17.60 -31.44 5.62
N ALA A 159 16.34 -31.05 5.41
CA ALA A 159 15.61 -30.16 6.30
C ALA A 159 15.66 -30.61 7.77
N PHE A 160 15.49 -31.92 8.03
CA PHE A 160 15.38 -32.48 9.39
C PHE A 160 16.70 -33.00 9.99
N LEU A 161 17.86 -32.64 9.43
CA LEU A 161 19.16 -33.12 9.92
C LEU A 161 19.78 -32.28 11.04
N GLN A 162 19.24 -31.08 11.32
CA GLN A 162 19.72 -30.23 12.41
C GLN A 162 19.18 -30.69 13.77
N LYS A 163 20.01 -30.59 14.81
CA LYS A 163 19.62 -30.92 16.19
C LYS A 163 18.55 -29.93 16.68
N THR A 164 17.36 -30.43 17.00
CA THR A 164 16.30 -29.64 17.60
C THR A 164 16.80 -29.05 18.92
N ILE A 165 16.83 -27.72 19.04
CA ILE A 165 17.21 -27.05 20.27
C ILE A 165 16.07 -27.26 21.28
N GLU A 166 16.26 -28.14 22.26
CA GLU A 166 15.40 -28.25 23.43
C GLU A 166 15.58 -26.98 24.29
N LYS A 167 14.86 -25.90 23.96
CA LYS A 167 14.60 -24.85 24.96
C LYS A 167 13.70 -25.45 26.04
N THR A 168 14.05 -25.25 27.31
CA THR A 168 13.28 -25.78 28.44
C THR A 168 11.84 -25.29 28.36
N GLN A 169 10.89 -26.22 28.16
CA GLN A 169 9.47 -25.98 27.87
C GLN A 169 8.82 -24.88 28.73
N TYR A 170 9.22 -24.79 30.00
CA TYR A 170 8.74 -23.80 30.97
C TYR A 170 9.09 -22.34 30.64
N LYS A 171 10.34 -22.05 30.22
CA LYS A 171 10.75 -20.66 29.90
C LYS A 171 10.08 -20.16 28.62
N LEU A 172 9.85 -21.08 27.68
CA LEU A 172 9.18 -20.81 26.41
C LEU A 172 7.70 -20.45 26.62
N GLN A 173 7.05 -21.21 27.50
CA GLN A 173 5.67 -20.98 27.92
C GLN A 173 5.45 -19.60 28.56
N ALA A 174 6.34 -19.18 29.47
CA ALA A 174 6.24 -17.86 30.10
C ALA A 174 6.42 -16.69 29.11
N SER A 175 7.38 -16.80 28.19
CA SER A 175 7.57 -15.79 27.13
C SER A 175 6.38 -15.73 26.17
N PHE A 176 5.79 -16.87 25.83
CA PHE A 176 4.60 -16.97 24.98
C PHE A 176 3.39 -16.29 25.59
N GLU A 177 3.14 -16.56 26.87
CA GLU A 177 2.07 -15.93 27.63
C GLU A 177 2.22 -14.39 27.67
N ALA A 178 3.44 -13.87 27.85
CA ALA A 178 3.69 -12.44 27.87
C ALA A 178 3.41 -11.75 26.51
N VAL A 179 3.84 -12.36 25.39
CA VAL A 179 3.59 -11.85 24.04
C VAL A 179 2.10 -11.85 23.71
N ILE A 180 1.40 -12.92 24.08
CA ILE A 180 -0.06 -13.02 23.95
C ILE A 180 -0.76 -11.90 24.70
N LYS A 181 -0.43 -11.72 25.98
CA LYS A 181 -1.04 -10.67 26.82
C LYS A 181 -0.80 -9.29 26.21
N LEU A 182 0.40 -9.01 25.71
CA LEU A 182 0.74 -7.70 25.12
C LEU A 182 -0.05 -7.43 23.83
N ARG A 183 -0.14 -8.42 22.94
CA ARG A 183 -0.88 -8.32 21.68
C ARG A 183 -2.38 -8.20 21.91
N LEU A 184 -2.91 -8.98 22.85
CA LEU A 184 -4.30 -8.92 23.26
C LEU A 184 -4.65 -7.57 23.88
N LEU A 185 -3.77 -7.03 24.73
CA LEU A 185 -3.92 -5.69 25.28
C LEU A 185 -4.01 -4.63 24.17
N ALA A 186 -3.12 -4.68 23.17
CA ALA A 186 -3.17 -3.76 22.03
C ALA A 186 -4.51 -3.85 21.28
N ALA A 187 -5.00 -5.08 21.03
CA ALA A 187 -6.26 -5.32 20.34
C ALA A 187 -7.47 -4.79 21.12
N ILE A 188 -7.54 -5.06 22.43
CA ILE A 188 -8.61 -4.58 23.31
C ILE A 188 -8.64 -3.04 23.32
N LEU A 189 -7.48 -2.41 23.50
CA LEU A 189 -7.37 -0.94 23.52
C LEU A 189 -7.78 -0.32 22.18
N LYS A 190 -7.34 -0.89 21.03
CA LYS A 190 -7.76 -0.44 19.70
C LYS A 190 -9.29 -0.55 19.51
N ALA A 191 -9.88 -1.68 19.89
CA ALA A 191 -11.31 -1.92 19.79
C ALA A 191 -12.14 -0.93 20.63
N GLN A 192 -11.55 -0.39 21.69
CA GLN A 192 -12.16 0.65 22.52
C GLN A 192 -11.85 2.08 22.07
N SER A 193 -11.24 2.26 20.90
CA SER A 193 -10.79 3.55 20.38
C SER A 193 -9.84 4.27 21.34
N VAL A 194 -8.93 3.51 21.98
CA VAL A 194 -7.85 4.03 22.81
C VAL A 194 -6.61 4.27 21.95
N PHE A 195 -5.94 5.38 22.19
CA PHE A 195 -4.80 5.84 21.38
C PHE A 195 -3.78 6.60 22.23
N ILE A 196 -2.60 6.83 21.64
CA ILE A 196 -1.48 7.53 22.29
C ILE A 196 -1.46 8.99 21.85
N ILE A 197 -1.33 9.89 22.83
CA ILE A 197 -1.07 11.30 22.59
C ILE A 197 0.33 11.61 23.08
N ARG A 198 1.13 12.26 22.23
CA ARG A 198 2.49 12.71 22.54
C ARG A 198 2.54 14.23 22.60
N ASN A 199 3.28 14.75 23.57
CA ASN A 199 3.57 16.16 23.76
C ASN A 199 2.33 17.04 23.96
N SER A 200 1.23 16.49 24.49
CA SER A 200 0.00 17.28 24.60
C SER A 200 -0.04 18.26 25.76
N ASP A 201 0.61 17.88 26.84
CA ASP A 201 0.56 18.57 28.11
C ASP A 201 2.00 18.66 28.65
N PRO A 202 2.34 19.72 29.40
CA PRO A 202 3.66 19.83 30.01
C PRO A 202 3.82 18.80 31.15
N CYS A 203 5.05 18.31 31.34
CA CYS A 203 5.42 17.43 32.45
C CYS A 203 5.57 18.20 33.77
N THR A 204 4.48 18.76 34.26
CA THR A 204 4.42 19.58 35.48
C THR A 204 3.33 19.12 36.44
N GLN A 205 2.83 17.90 36.25
CA GLN A 205 1.73 17.32 37.03
C GLN A 205 2.27 16.62 38.29
N SER A 206 1.36 16.05 39.10
CA SER A 206 1.70 15.50 40.43
C SER A 206 2.45 14.17 40.42
N GLY A 207 2.57 13.51 39.26
CA GLY A 207 3.25 12.23 39.16
C GLY A 207 4.77 12.31 39.37
N PRO A 208 5.44 11.17 39.66
CA PRO A 208 6.87 11.08 39.96
C PRO A 208 7.81 11.82 39.00
N ASN A 209 7.51 11.83 37.69
CA ASN A 209 8.30 12.53 36.66
C ASN A 209 7.52 13.69 35.99
N GLY A 210 6.47 14.19 36.63
CA GLY A 210 5.63 15.27 36.12
C GLY A 210 4.44 14.83 35.25
N GLU A 211 4.14 13.53 35.20
CA GLU A 211 2.98 12.92 34.52
C GLU A 211 1.66 13.02 35.31
N PHE A 212 0.53 12.82 34.64
CA PHE A 212 -0.77 12.82 35.30
C PHE A 212 -0.95 11.59 36.19
N GLU A 213 -1.25 11.83 37.46
CA GLU A 213 -1.53 10.78 38.43
C GLU A 213 -3.05 10.60 38.62
N GLY A 214 -3.50 9.36 38.85
CA GLY A 214 -4.87 9.07 39.25
C GLY A 214 -5.40 7.71 38.83
N LYS A 215 -6.39 7.20 39.57
CA LYS A 215 -7.03 5.91 39.27
C LYS A 215 -7.69 5.96 37.88
N GLY A 216 -7.20 5.12 36.97
CA GLY A 216 -7.70 5.05 35.59
C GLY A 216 -6.86 5.83 34.57
N VAL A 217 -5.82 6.55 35.00
CA VAL A 217 -4.99 7.40 34.12
C VAL A 217 -3.74 6.64 33.71
N LEU A 218 -3.43 6.65 32.41
CA LEU A 218 -2.23 6.05 31.84
C LEU A 218 -1.39 7.17 31.23
N SER A 219 -0.43 7.67 32.00
CA SER A 219 0.42 8.81 31.65
C SER A 219 1.87 8.52 32.03
N TYR A 220 2.81 8.97 31.20
CA TYR A 220 4.24 8.85 31.43
C TYR A 220 4.95 10.06 30.85
N CYS A 221 5.87 10.66 31.61
CA CYS A 221 6.77 11.69 31.10
C CYS A 221 8.15 11.08 30.84
N GLY A 222 8.64 11.20 29.60
CA GLY A 222 9.96 10.73 29.23
C GLY A 222 11.10 11.62 29.75
N PRO A 223 12.36 11.14 29.72
CA PRO A 223 13.54 11.94 30.06
C PRO A 223 13.73 13.19 29.19
N ASP A 224 13.15 13.18 27.99
CA ASP A 224 13.09 14.30 27.04
C ASP A 224 12.07 15.39 27.44
N LYS A 225 11.44 15.27 28.62
CA LYS A 225 10.33 16.10 29.11
C LYS A 225 9.11 16.07 28.21
N VAL A 226 8.90 14.98 27.48
CA VAL A 226 7.72 14.81 26.62
C VAL A 226 6.69 13.93 27.30
N MET A 227 5.49 14.47 27.47
CA MET A 227 4.33 13.76 28.00
C MET A 227 3.76 12.77 26.98
N MET A 228 3.53 11.53 27.43
CA MET A 228 2.86 10.48 26.69
C MET A 228 1.62 10.03 27.45
N ASN A 229 0.45 10.10 26.82
CA ASN A 229 -0.82 9.71 27.42
C ASN A 229 -1.51 8.63 26.59
N ILE A 230 -2.03 7.60 27.24
CA ILE A 230 -2.93 6.62 26.62
C ILE A 230 -4.36 7.00 27.01
N VAL A 231 -5.17 7.45 26.03
CA VAL A 231 -6.51 8.01 26.30
C VAL A 231 -7.57 7.40 25.39
N LYS A 232 -8.82 7.46 25.83
CA LYS A 232 -9.98 6.95 25.09
C LYS A 232 -10.68 8.05 24.29
N ALA A 233 -11.02 7.78 23.03
CA ALA A 233 -11.90 8.64 22.24
C ALA A 233 -13.38 8.47 22.64
N LYS A 234 -14.12 9.58 22.73
CA LYS A 234 -15.59 9.57 22.80
C LYS A 234 -16.16 10.74 22.02
N GLY A 235 -16.71 10.47 20.84
CA GLY A 235 -17.17 11.52 19.93
C GLY A 235 -16.02 12.48 19.64
N THR A 236 -16.21 13.78 19.85
CA THR A 236 -15.18 14.79 19.60
C THR A 236 -14.20 15.06 20.75
N LYS A 237 -14.31 14.30 21.86
CA LYS A 237 -13.56 14.55 23.10
C LYS A 237 -12.66 13.37 23.48
N THR A 238 -11.59 13.69 24.21
CA THR A 238 -10.69 12.70 24.80
C THR A 238 -11.00 12.50 26.28
N HIS A 239 -11.06 11.25 26.71
CA HIS A 239 -11.20 10.88 28.11
C HIS A 239 -9.90 10.23 28.58
N ARG A 240 -9.23 10.88 29.55
CA ARG A 240 -7.97 10.40 30.13
C ARG A 240 -8.14 9.13 30.97
N LYS A 241 -9.36 8.83 31.43
CA LYS A 241 -9.65 7.61 32.19
C LYS A 241 -9.94 6.45 31.25
N VAL A 242 -9.11 5.41 31.33
CA VAL A 242 -9.29 4.13 30.64
C VAL A 242 -9.81 3.10 31.64
N TYR A 243 -10.82 2.31 31.23
CA TYR A 243 -11.38 1.26 32.08
C TYR A 243 -10.34 0.16 32.32
N GLY A 244 -10.23 -0.33 33.56
CA GLY A 244 -9.25 -1.37 33.89
C GLY A 244 -7.79 -0.92 33.83
N ALA A 245 -7.49 0.36 33.62
CA ALA A 245 -6.11 0.85 33.43
C ALA A 245 -5.13 0.43 34.53
N SER A 246 -5.57 0.43 35.80
CA SER A 246 -4.72 0.02 36.92
C SER A 246 -4.29 -1.44 36.85
N LEU A 247 -5.07 -2.30 36.18
CA LEU A 247 -4.79 -3.73 36.04
C LEU A 247 -3.73 -4.00 34.95
N ILE A 248 -3.52 -3.08 34.01
CA ILE A 248 -2.51 -3.22 32.94
C ILE A 248 -1.12 -3.41 33.53
N GLU A 249 -0.77 -2.62 34.54
CA GLU A 249 0.50 -2.74 35.24
C GLU A 249 0.42 -3.74 36.40
N SER A 250 -0.58 -3.61 37.29
CA SER A 250 -0.63 -4.42 38.52
C SER A 250 -0.94 -5.91 38.33
N LYS A 251 -1.63 -6.28 37.24
CA LYS A 251 -2.01 -7.68 36.95
C LYS A 251 -1.31 -8.24 35.71
N TYR A 252 -1.09 -7.40 34.69
CA TYR A 252 -0.49 -7.83 33.42
C TYR A 252 0.98 -7.42 33.25
N GLY A 253 1.53 -6.60 34.13
CA GLY A 253 2.97 -6.28 34.19
C GLY A 253 3.47 -5.32 33.10
N PHE A 254 2.58 -4.59 32.41
CA PHE A 254 2.97 -3.66 31.36
C PHE A 254 2.96 -2.21 31.85
N THR A 255 4.13 -1.57 31.89
CA THR A 255 4.24 -0.17 32.30
C THR A 255 3.80 0.77 31.16
N VAL A 256 3.29 1.96 31.52
CA VAL A 256 2.90 2.97 30.53
C VAL A 256 4.09 3.42 29.68
N GLU A 257 5.26 3.53 30.28
CA GLU A 257 6.53 3.81 29.61
C GLU A 257 6.82 2.81 28.48
N PHE A 258 6.74 1.51 28.81
CA PHE A 258 7.00 0.44 27.84
C PHE A 258 6.01 0.49 26.68
N LEU A 259 4.71 0.63 26.96
CA LEU A 259 3.66 0.65 25.95
C LEU A 259 3.79 1.85 25.00
N THR A 260 4.00 3.04 25.57
CA THR A 260 4.10 4.28 24.78
C THR A 260 5.38 4.34 23.96
N THR A 261 6.50 3.90 24.54
CA THR A 261 7.80 3.86 23.85
C THR A 261 7.83 2.83 22.73
N SER A 262 7.29 1.64 22.97
CA SER A 262 7.23 0.57 21.96
C SER A 262 6.37 0.97 20.76
N ALA A 263 5.20 1.55 21.00
CA ALA A 263 4.35 2.06 19.92
C ALA A 263 5.00 3.23 19.16
N TRP A 264 5.68 4.13 19.88
CA TRP A 264 6.38 5.26 19.27
C TRP A 264 7.53 4.82 18.36
N LYS A 265 8.39 3.92 18.84
CA LYS A 265 9.50 3.36 18.05
C LYS A 265 9.00 2.71 16.77
N CYS A 266 7.94 1.88 16.87
CA CYS A 266 7.35 1.22 15.72
C CYS A 266 6.84 2.23 14.67
N GLN A 267 6.01 3.20 15.08
CA GLN A 267 5.41 4.14 14.13
C GLN A 267 6.42 5.11 13.52
N THR A 268 7.46 5.46 14.26
CA THR A 268 8.52 6.34 13.75
C THR A 268 9.34 5.62 12.68
N LYS A 269 9.56 4.32 12.85
CA LYS A 269 10.32 3.49 11.91
C LYS A 269 9.53 3.15 10.64
N TYR A 270 8.23 2.89 10.74
CA TYR A 270 7.43 2.34 9.61
C TYR A 270 6.30 3.25 9.12
N GLY A 271 6.15 4.46 9.65
CA GLY A 271 5.24 5.48 9.11
C GLY A 271 3.74 5.27 9.38
N GLY A 272 3.35 4.28 10.19
CA GLY A 272 1.94 4.01 10.51
C GLY A 272 1.73 3.06 11.70
N TYR A 273 0.52 3.07 12.27
CA TYR A 273 0.17 2.23 13.43
C TYR A 273 -0.34 0.82 13.06
N GLU A 274 -0.67 0.61 11.78
CA GLU A 274 -1.14 -0.66 11.22
C GLU A 274 0.00 -1.58 10.77
N HIS A 275 1.24 -1.09 10.76
CA HIS A 275 2.39 -1.90 10.40
C HIS A 275 2.62 -3.02 11.44
N ASP A 276 2.51 -4.26 10.98
CA ASP A 276 2.80 -5.47 11.76
C ASP A 276 3.79 -6.36 10.98
N PRO A 277 5.09 -6.35 11.34
CA PRO A 277 6.11 -7.10 10.61
C PRO A 277 5.96 -8.63 10.78
N TYR A 278 5.07 -9.06 11.68
CA TYR A 278 4.82 -10.47 11.98
C TYR A 278 3.56 -11.02 11.30
N THR A 279 2.93 -10.23 10.43
CA THR A 279 1.83 -10.72 9.59
C THR A 279 2.28 -11.90 8.71
N ASN A 280 3.52 -11.85 8.22
CA ASN A 280 4.12 -12.89 7.39
C ASN A 280 5.43 -13.45 7.98
N SER A 281 5.64 -13.31 9.29
CA SER A 281 6.86 -13.80 9.97
C SER A 281 6.56 -14.34 11.36
N THR A 282 7.52 -15.01 11.98
CA THR A 282 7.33 -15.60 13.31
C THR A 282 7.28 -14.52 14.39
N LEU A 283 6.31 -14.61 15.30
CA LEU A 283 6.31 -13.75 16.47
C LEU A 283 7.54 -14.04 17.34
N PRO A 284 8.22 -12.98 17.80
CA PRO A 284 9.42 -13.09 18.60
C PRO A 284 9.07 -13.54 20.02
N THR A 285 10.01 -14.23 20.66
CA THR A 285 9.94 -14.60 22.08
C THR A 285 10.33 -13.44 23.00
N ASP A 286 11.01 -12.44 22.45
CA ASP A 286 11.40 -11.23 23.16
C ASP A 286 10.26 -10.20 23.08
N ILE A 287 9.78 -9.78 24.24
CA ILE A 287 8.73 -8.79 24.41
C ILE A 287 9.13 -7.40 23.91
N ASN A 288 10.44 -7.14 23.79
CA ASN A 288 10.99 -5.86 23.32
C ASN A 288 11.14 -5.80 21.79
N ALA A 289 10.78 -6.86 21.08
CA ALA A 289 10.90 -6.91 19.64
C ALA A 289 9.99 -5.86 18.96
N ASP A 290 10.48 -5.34 17.84
CA ASP A 290 9.87 -4.22 17.11
C ASP A 290 8.38 -4.43 16.86
N CYS A 291 7.54 -3.42 17.09
CA CYS A 291 6.12 -3.42 16.72
C CYS A 291 5.22 -4.49 17.38
N LEU A 292 5.68 -5.19 18.43
CA LEU A 292 4.81 -6.11 19.20
C LEU A 292 3.61 -5.41 19.85
N PHE A 293 3.77 -4.13 20.21
CA PHE A 293 2.69 -3.28 20.71
C PHE A 293 2.64 -1.99 19.89
N ASN A 294 1.45 -1.66 19.39
CA ASN A 294 1.25 -0.44 18.61
C ASN A 294 -0.19 0.07 18.78
N LEU A 295 -0.37 1.38 18.99
CA LEU A 295 -1.69 2.05 19.10
C LEU A 295 -1.73 3.29 18.19
N PRO A 296 -2.89 3.71 17.68
CA PRO A 296 -3.02 4.95 16.91
C PRO A 296 -2.43 6.17 17.65
N ARG A 297 -1.96 7.20 16.93
CA ARG A 297 -1.49 8.47 17.51
C ARG A 297 -2.40 9.64 17.12
N SER A 298 -2.52 10.64 17.98
CA SER A 298 -3.10 11.95 17.64
C SER A 298 -1.99 13.01 17.53
N ARG A 299 -1.98 13.81 16.45
CA ARG A 299 -1.09 14.97 16.31
C ARG A 299 -1.57 16.15 17.17
N GLN A 300 -0.63 16.98 17.63
CA GLN A 300 -0.93 18.29 18.23
C GLN A 300 -0.58 19.41 17.26
N GLY A 301 -1.52 20.35 17.10
CA GLY A 301 -1.30 21.63 16.39
C GLY A 301 -2.42 22.00 15.41
N GLY A 302 -3.49 22.63 15.91
CA GLY A 302 -4.47 23.36 15.09
C GLY A 302 -5.82 22.66 14.86
N LYS A 303 -6.86 23.17 15.55
CA LYS A 303 -8.30 22.88 15.40
C LYS A 303 -8.75 21.42 15.59
N LYS A 304 -9.80 21.27 16.39
CA LYS A 304 -10.57 20.03 16.62
C LYS A 304 -10.84 19.30 15.30
N GLY A 305 -10.20 18.15 15.12
CA GLY A 305 -10.43 17.24 14.02
C GLY A 305 -9.75 15.92 14.35
N PHE A 306 -10.53 14.84 14.38
CA PHE A 306 -10.02 13.48 14.41
C PHE A 306 -9.28 13.29 13.08
N GLU A 307 -8.16 12.56 13.02
CA GLU A 307 -7.85 11.85 11.79
C GLU A 307 -8.92 10.75 11.67
N GLN A 308 -10.10 11.12 11.19
CA GLN A 308 -10.91 10.20 10.43
C GLN A 308 -10.06 9.79 9.25
N THR A 309 -9.90 8.49 9.02
CA THR A 309 -9.31 7.98 7.78
C THR A 309 -10.04 8.63 6.62
N THR A 310 -9.33 9.47 5.86
CA THR A 310 -9.94 10.21 4.77
C THR A 310 -10.16 9.25 3.60
N SER A 311 -11.02 9.65 2.65
CA SER A 311 -11.18 8.92 1.40
C SER A 311 -9.83 8.77 0.67
N LEU A 312 -8.96 9.78 0.77
CA LEU A 312 -7.58 9.72 0.25
C LEU A 312 -6.73 8.65 0.96
N ASP A 313 -6.86 8.50 2.27
CA ASP A 313 -6.14 7.48 3.03
C ASP A 313 -6.62 6.06 2.69
N HIS A 314 -7.92 5.87 2.49
CA HIS A 314 -8.46 4.61 1.98
C HIS A 314 -7.95 4.29 0.57
N LEU A 315 -7.91 5.28 -0.33
CA LEU A 315 -7.40 5.10 -1.69
C LEU A 315 -5.94 4.59 -1.69
N LYS A 316 -5.10 5.16 -0.82
CA LYS A 316 -3.67 4.78 -0.69
C LYS A 316 -3.44 3.34 -0.24
N GLN A 317 -4.44 2.66 0.32
CA GLN A 317 -4.32 1.24 0.69
C GLN A 317 -4.30 0.32 -0.52
N TYR A 318 -4.92 0.74 -1.63
CA TYR A 318 -5.11 -0.12 -2.81
C TYR A 318 -4.40 0.41 -4.06
N THR A 319 -4.14 1.72 -4.12
CA THR A 319 -3.62 2.40 -5.29
C THR A 319 -2.51 3.37 -4.90
N THR A 320 -1.45 3.39 -5.70
CA THR A 320 -0.39 4.38 -5.53
C THR A 320 -0.86 5.75 -6.01
N VAL A 321 -0.93 6.73 -5.12
CA VAL A 321 -1.39 8.08 -5.43
C VAL A 321 -0.25 8.92 -6.01
N VAL A 322 -0.53 9.55 -7.15
CA VAL A 322 0.35 10.47 -7.88
C VAL A 322 -0.33 11.84 -7.99
N CYS A 323 0.44 12.92 -7.90
CA CYS A 323 -0.11 14.27 -8.04
C CYS A 323 0.12 14.84 -9.44
N ASP A 324 -0.95 15.27 -10.11
CA ASP A 324 -0.91 15.86 -11.47
C ASP A 324 -0.88 17.39 -11.39
N THR A 325 0.31 17.96 -11.22
CA THR A 325 0.47 19.41 -11.09
C THR A 325 1.90 19.89 -11.38
N GLY A 326 2.03 21.08 -11.94
CA GLY A 326 3.28 21.86 -11.93
C GLY A 326 3.42 22.75 -10.68
N ASP A 327 2.36 22.87 -9.88
CA ASP A 327 2.28 23.70 -8.69
C ASP A 327 2.76 22.95 -7.44
N PHE A 328 4.09 22.84 -7.31
CA PHE A 328 4.70 21.94 -6.33
C PHE A 328 4.55 22.38 -4.87
N GLU A 329 4.24 23.65 -4.59
CA GLU A 329 3.90 24.11 -3.22
C GLU A 329 2.69 23.38 -2.63
N SER A 330 1.76 22.94 -3.48
CA SER A 330 0.53 22.25 -3.07
C SER A 330 0.71 20.73 -2.88
N ILE A 331 1.83 20.15 -3.31
CA ILE A 331 2.04 18.69 -3.38
C ILE A 331 2.27 18.09 -1.99
N ALA A 332 3.05 18.76 -1.14
CA ALA A 332 3.57 18.19 0.11
C ALA A 332 2.45 17.76 1.09
N GLN A 333 1.31 18.47 1.08
CA GLN A 333 0.18 18.16 1.97
C GLN A 333 -0.43 16.78 1.69
N TYR A 334 -0.40 16.32 0.43
CA TYR A 334 -1.01 15.05 0.03
C TYR A 334 -0.07 13.86 0.11
N LYS A 335 1.24 14.08 0.32
CA LYS A 335 2.29 13.04 0.38
C LYS A 335 2.15 11.98 -0.75
N PRO A 336 2.15 12.38 -2.03
CA PRO A 336 2.07 11.42 -3.13
C PRO A 336 3.38 10.66 -3.29
N GLN A 337 3.32 9.50 -3.94
CA GLN A 337 4.50 8.70 -4.28
C GLN A 337 5.27 9.32 -5.44
N ASP A 338 4.57 9.56 -6.55
CA ASP A 338 5.11 10.15 -7.78
C ASP A 338 4.39 11.49 -8.08
N ALA A 339 4.87 12.24 -9.07
CA ALA A 339 4.17 13.40 -9.62
C ALA A 339 4.24 13.44 -11.15
N THR A 340 3.24 14.05 -11.79
CA THR A 340 3.22 14.24 -13.24
C THR A 340 3.08 15.71 -13.61
N THR A 341 3.85 16.13 -14.61
CA THR A 341 3.65 17.39 -15.31
C THR A 341 3.26 17.13 -16.77
N ASN A 342 2.85 18.20 -17.45
CA ASN A 342 2.59 18.26 -18.88
C ASN A 342 2.72 19.75 -19.32
N PRO A 343 2.72 20.06 -20.63
CA PRO A 343 2.90 21.43 -21.10
C PRO A 343 1.90 22.43 -20.51
N SER A 344 0.61 22.06 -20.43
CA SER A 344 -0.43 22.91 -19.85
C SER A 344 -0.18 23.23 -18.38
N LEU A 345 0.24 22.22 -17.59
CA LEU A 345 0.50 22.38 -16.16
C LEU A 345 1.73 23.27 -15.89
N ILE A 346 2.78 23.13 -16.71
CA ILE A 346 3.96 23.99 -16.62
C ILE A 346 3.59 25.42 -17.02
N LEU A 347 2.87 25.60 -18.13
CA LEU A 347 2.40 26.92 -18.56
C LEU A 347 1.51 27.61 -17.50
N ALA A 348 0.67 26.84 -16.81
CA ALA A 348 -0.13 27.37 -15.71
C ALA A 348 0.73 27.75 -14.50
N ALA A 349 1.74 26.94 -14.16
CA ALA A 349 2.63 27.19 -13.04
C ALA A 349 3.49 28.44 -13.27
N VAL A 350 4.15 28.58 -14.42
CA VAL A 350 5.09 29.70 -14.70
C VAL A 350 4.44 31.09 -14.64
N LYS A 351 3.10 31.17 -14.74
CA LYS A 351 2.35 32.43 -14.56
C LYS A 351 2.28 32.89 -13.10
N LYS A 352 2.62 32.02 -12.14
CA LYS A 352 2.64 32.34 -10.71
C LYS A 352 3.95 33.02 -10.30
N PRO A 353 3.90 34.16 -9.58
CA PRO A 353 5.10 34.87 -9.13
C PRO A 353 6.06 34.01 -8.28
N ALA A 354 5.53 33.04 -7.53
CA ALA A 354 6.31 32.14 -6.67
C ALA A 354 7.40 31.37 -7.45
N TYR A 355 7.17 31.08 -8.74
CA TYR A 355 8.08 30.30 -9.57
C TYR A 355 9.00 31.15 -10.46
N ALA A 356 8.99 32.48 -10.31
CA ALA A 356 9.83 33.38 -11.11
C ALA A 356 11.32 33.03 -11.05
N LYS A 357 11.80 32.59 -9.87
CA LYS A 357 13.21 32.20 -9.69
C LYS A 357 13.62 31.01 -10.59
N LEU A 358 12.74 30.05 -10.81
CA LEU A 358 13.02 28.92 -11.69
C LEU A 358 13.14 29.38 -13.14
N ILE A 359 12.28 30.34 -13.53
CA ILE A 359 12.32 30.96 -14.87
C ILE A 359 13.62 31.71 -15.08
N ASP A 360 14.09 32.47 -14.08
CA ASP A 360 15.34 33.23 -14.18
C ASP A 360 16.55 32.30 -14.37
N VAL A 361 16.61 31.18 -13.64
CA VAL A 361 17.65 30.15 -13.81
C VAL A 361 17.60 29.55 -15.22
N ALA A 362 16.41 29.23 -15.72
CA ALA A 362 16.24 28.68 -17.06
C ALA A 362 16.65 29.68 -18.15
N VAL A 363 16.29 30.96 -18.01
CA VAL A 363 16.64 32.04 -18.94
C VAL A 363 18.16 32.25 -18.96
N GLN A 364 18.82 32.25 -17.81
CA GLN A 364 20.28 32.34 -17.73
C GLN A 364 20.95 31.16 -18.44
N TYR A 365 20.43 29.95 -18.23
CA TYR A 365 20.91 28.77 -18.95
C TYR A 365 20.74 28.92 -20.47
N GLY A 366 19.55 29.34 -20.94
CA GLY A 366 19.30 29.59 -22.36
C GLY A 366 20.26 30.59 -22.98
N LYS A 367 20.49 31.74 -22.32
CA LYS A 367 21.48 32.75 -22.76
C LYS A 367 22.89 32.15 -22.86
N SER A 368 23.27 31.25 -21.95
CA SER A 368 24.59 30.61 -21.93
C SER A 368 24.83 29.63 -23.08
N GLN A 369 23.78 29.08 -23.72
CA GLN A 369 23.92 28.17 -24.86
C GLN A 369 24.34 28.89 -26.16
N GLY A 370 24.16 30.22 -26.24
CA GLY A 370 24.47 31.01 -27.43
C GLY A 370 23.59 30.64 -28.64
N GLY A 371 24.07 30.96 -29.85
CA GLY A 371 23.35 30.67 -31.10
C GLY A 371 22.14 31.59 -31.35
N SER A 372 21.22 31.13 -32.21
CA SER A 372 20.01 31.89 -32.55
C SER A 372 19.09 32.06 -31.34
N LEU A 373 18.27 33.11 -31.37
CA LEU A 373 17.28 33.35 -30.30
C LEU A 373 16.34 32.15 -30.12
N ASP A 374 15.93 31.50 -31.20
CA ASP A 374 15.03 30.34 -31.11
C ASP A 374 15.74 29.14 -30.45
N ASN A 375 17.04 28.92 -30.68
CA ASN A 375 17.82 27.90 -29.96
C ASN A 375 17.90 28.22 -28.45
N GLN A 376 18.08 29.48 -28.09
CA GLN A 376 18.11 29.91 -26.68
C GLN A 376 16.74 29.72 -26.02
N VAL A 377 15.65 29.99 -26.73
CA VAL A 377 14.27 29.75 -26.28
C VAL A 377 14.04 28.26 -26.03
N ASP A 378 14.40 27.40 -26.98
CA ASP A 378 14.26 25.95 -26.84
C ASP A 378 15.06 25.40 -25.65
N ALA A 379 16.32 25.84 -25.50
CA ALA A 379 17.15 25.47 -24.36
C ALA A 379 16.59 26.00 -23.02
N THR A 380 15.97 27.18 -23.03
CA THR A 380 15.30 27.76 -21.85
C THR A 380 14.10 26.91 -21.45
N VAL A 381 13.26 26.50 -22.41
CA VAL A 381 12.10 25.63 -22.15
C VAL A 381 12.57 24.31 -21.54
N ASP A 382 13.52 23.63 -22.19
CA ASP A 382 14.01 22.33 -21.71
C ASP A 382 14.58 22.44 -20.29
N ARG A 383 15.37 23.49 -20.02
CA ARG A 383 15.90 23.73 -18.67
C ARG A 383 14.79 24.00 -17.66
N LEU A 384 13.79 24.79 -18.02
CA LEU A 384 12.67 25.11 -17.14
C LEU A 384 11.91 23.86 -16.71
N LEU A 385 11.65 22.93 -17.65
CA LEU A 385 11.00 21.65 -17.34
C LEU A 385 11.79 20.87 -16.28
N VAL A 386 13.13 20.84 -16.41
CA VAL A 386 14.03 20.17 -15.47
C VAL A 386 14.08 20.87 -14.12
N GLU A 387 14.07 22.21 -14.06
CA GLU A 387 14.01 22.94 -12.80
C GLU A 387 12.72 22.64 -12.02
N PHE A 388 11.57 22.59 -12.70
CA PHE A 388 10.32 22.16 -12.07
C PHE A 388 10.40 20.72 -11.57
N GLY A 389 10.93 19.80 -12.38
CA GLY A 389 11.09 18.41 -11.98
C GLY A 389 12.02 18.24 -10.78
N LYS A 390 13.11 18.99 -10.72
CA LYS A 390 14.06 18.99 -9.59
C LYS A 390 13.39 19.42 -8.28
N GLU A 391 12.63 20.53 -8.29
CA GLU A 391 11.91 20.99 -7.09
C GLU A 391 10.82 19.99 -6.67
N ILE A 392 10.10 19.40 -7.62
CA ILE A 392 9.12 18.34 -7.35
C ILE A 392 9.78 17.12 -6.69
N LEU A 393 10.91 16.65 -7.22
CA LEU A 393 11.63 15.47 -6.72
C LEU A 393 12.20 15.65 -5.31
N ALA A 394 12.40 16.89 -4.85
CA ALA A 394 12.78 17.19 -3.48
C ALA A 394 11.62 16.96 -2.48
N LEU A 395 10.37 16.94 -2.96
CA LEU A 395 9.16 16.83 -2.14
C LEU A 395 8.53 15.43 -2.15
N ILE A 396 8.92 14.58 -3.10
CA ILE A 396 8.33 13.24 -3.29
C ILE A 396 9.41 12.14 -3.19
N PRO A 397 9.07 10.95 -2.67
CA PRO A 397 10.02 9.83 -2.59
C PRO A 397 10.23 9.12 -3.93
N GLY A 398 9.28 9.21 -4.85
CA GLY A 398 9.28 8.50 -6.12
C GLY A 398 9.70 9.38 -7.30
N ARG A 399 8.99 9.26 -8.42
CA ARG A 399 9.41 9.76 -9.74
C ARG A 399 8.63 10.99 -10.19
N VAL A 400 9.22 11.78 -11.08
CA VAL A 400 8.53 12.86 -11.80
C VAL A 400 8.39 12.53 -13.27
N SER A 401 7.19 12.69 -13.85
CA SER A 401 7.01 12.62 -15.30
C SER A 401 7.23 13.98 -15.94
N THR A 402 8.12 14.05 -16.94
CA THR A 402 8.40 15.25 -17.74
C THR A 402 8.14 14.99 -19.21
N GLU A 403 7.30 15.81 -19.83
CA GLU A 403 6.80 15.56 -21.19
C GLU A 403 7.71 16.15 -22.25
N VAL A 404 7.98 15.36 -23.30
CA VAL A 404 8.66 15.85 -24.50
C VAL A 404 7.76 16.84 -25.25
N ASP A 405 8.36 17.70 -26.08
CA ASP A 405 7.62 18.62 -26.94
C ASP A 405 6.63 17.86 -27.84
N ALA A 406 5.33 18.15 -27.69
CA ALA A 406 4.26 17.45 -28.37
C ALA A 406 4.31 17.60 -29.91
N ARG A 407 5.03 18.60 -30.44
CA ARG A 407 5.23 18.77 -31.89
C ARG A 407 6.06 17.62 -32.49
N PHE A 408 6.82 16.89 -31.67
CA PHE A 408 7.55 15.69 -32.09
C PHE A 408 6.74 14.41 -32.02
N SER A 409 5.44 14.46 -31.67
CA SER A 409 4.62 13.25 -31.50
C SER A 409 4.54 12.35 -32.73
N PHE A 410 4.88 12.83 -33.92
CA PHE A 410 4.90 12.04 -35.16
C PHE A 410 6.31 11.89 -35.75
N ASP A 411 7.35 12.14 -34.95
CA ASP A 411 8.75 11.98 -35.34
C ASP A 411 9.51 11.18 -34.26
N LYS A 412 9.67 9.88 -34.52
CA LYS A 412 10.31 8.94 -33.60
C LYS A 412 11.72 9.39 -33.19
N GLU A 413 12.53 9.83 -34.16
CA GLU A 413 13.93 10.19 -33.90
C GLU A 413 14.04 11.54 -33.18
N ALA A 414 13.18 12.51 -33.47
CA ALA A 414 13.11 13.75 -32.71
C ALA A 414 12.65 13.52 -31.26
N THR A 415 11.62 12.69 -31.04
CA THR A 415 11.19 12.28 -29.68
C THR A 415 12.34 11.66 -28.90
N LYS A 416 13.03 10.66 -29.49
CA LYS A 416 14.16 9.98 -28.84
C LYS A 416 15.30 10.95 -28.50
N ARG A 417 15.71 11.81 -29.45
CA ARG A 417 16.74 12.83 -29.20
C ARG A 417 16.34 13.79 -28.08
N LYS A 418 15.10 14.25 -28.06
CA LYS A 418 14.62 15.15 -27.00
C LYS A 418 14.58 14.45 -25.64
N ALA A 419 14.12 13.20 -25.58
CA ALA A 419 14.12 12.39 -24.36
C ALA A 419 15.54 12.24 -23.77
N LEU A 420 16.51 11.85 -24.61
CA LEU A 420 17.91 11.73 -24.22
C LEU A 420 18.49 13.05 -23.71
N HIS A 421 18.16 14.16 -24.40
CA HIS A 421 18.59 15.49 -23.99
C HIS A 421 18.04 15.88 -22.61
N LEU A 422 16.74 15.65 -22.36
CA LEU A 422 16.13 15.94 -21.06
C LEU A 422 16.77 15.12 -19.92
N ILE A 423 17.10 13.86 -20.15
CA ILE A 423 17.81 13.03 -19.16
C ILE A 423 19.21 13.57 -18.87
N GLU A 424 19.96 14.02 -19.89
CA GLU A 424 21.26 14.65 -19.66
C GLU A 424 21.13 15.97 -18.88
N LEU A 425 20.08 16.76 -19.14
CA LEU A 425 19.80 17.96 -18.36
C LEU A 425 19.45 17.64 -16.90
N TYR A 426 18.66 16.59 -16.63
CA TYR A 426 18.42 16.12 -15.26
C TYR A 426 19.71 15.70 -14.57
N LYS A 427 20.57 14.96 -15.26
CA LYS A 427 21.88 14.57 -14.75
C LYS A 427 22.77 15.77 -14.43
N SER A 428 22.71 16.83 -15.25
CA SER A 428 23.46 18.08 -15.00
C SER A 428 23.08 18.78 -13.69
N VAL A 429 21.88 18.51 -13.15
CA VAL A 429 21.42 19.03 -11.85
C VAL A 429 21.47 17.99 -10.74
N GLY A 430 22.18 16.89 -10.95
CA GLY A 430 22.38 15.84 -9.95
C GLY A 430 21.19 14.90 -9.75
N ILE A 431 20.26 14.84 -10.72
CA ILE A 431 19.12 13.92 -10.68
C ILE A 431 19.41 12.70 -11.56
N ASP A 432 19.31 11.51 -10.95
CA ASP A 432 19.43 10.24 -11.67
C ASP A 432 18.17 9.96 -12.52
N LYS A 433 18.37 9.33 -13.68
CA LYS A 433 17.28 8.97 -14.60
C LYS A 433 16.25 8.02 -13.97
N ASP A 434 16.61 7.24 -12.96
CA ASP A 434 15.68 6.34 -12.25
C ASP A 434 14.58 7.11 -11.50
N ARG A 435 14.79 8.41 -11.23
CA ARG A 435 13.81 9.33 -10.63
C ARG A 435 12.92 10.03 -11.67
N VAL A 436 13.12 9.77 -12.96
CA VAL A 436 12.45 10.49 -14.06
C VAL A 436 11.69 9.52 -14.95
N LEU A 437 10.47 9.88 -15.33
CA LEU A 437 9.72 9.25 -16.41
C LEU A 437 9.63 10.23 -17.59
N ILE A 438 10.18 9.86 -18.74
CA ILE A 438 10.00 10.67 -19.95
C ILE A 438 8.60 10.41 -20.51
N LYS A 439 7.78 11.46 -20.54
CA LYS A 439 6.39 11.38 -20.93
C LYS A 439 6.24 11.68 -22.41
N ILE A 440 5.56 10.79 -23.13
CA ILE A 440 5.49 10.79 -24.61
C ILE A 440 4.05 10.50 -25.03
N ALA A 441 3.53 11.21 -26.02
CA ALA A 441 2.21 10.94 -26.59
C ALA A 441 2.17 9.55 -27.24
N SER A 442 1.08 8.79 -27.02
CA SER A 442 0.94 7.39 -27.48
C SER A 442 0.53 7.28 -28.95
N SER A 443 1.20 8.01 -29.83
CA SER A 443 1.20 7.78 -31.28
C SER A 443 2.03 6.53 -31.62
N TRP A 444 1.99 6.08 -32.87
CA TRP A 444 2.86 4.98 -33.32
C TRP A 444 4.33 5.34 -33.09
N GLU A 445 4.74 6.51 -33.55
CA GLU A 445 6.11 7.00 -33.49
C GLU A 445 6.58 7.19 -32.04
N GLY A 446 5.69 7.70 -31.17
CA GLY A 446 5.96 7.85 -29.75
C GLY A 446 6.13 6.52 -29.02
N ILE A 447 5.31 5.51 -29.34
CA ILE A 447 5.43 4.16 -28.79
C ILE A 447 6.73 3.49 -29.24
N GLN A 448 7.09 3.60 -30.52
CA GLN A 448 8.36 3.05 -31.02
C GLN A 448 9.57 3.78 -30.43
N ALA A 449 9.50 5.10 -30.23
CA ALA A 449 10.56 5.84 -29.55
C ALA A 449 10.73 5.37 -28.10
N ALA A 450 9.62 5.17 -27.37
CA ALA A 450 9.66 4.65 -26.01
C ALA A 450 10.22 3.23 -25.93
N ARG A 451 9.90 2.36 -26.90
CA ARG A 451 10.45 1.00 -27.00
C ARG A 451 11.98 1.02 -27.06
N GLU A 452 12.55 1.87 -27.91
CA GLU A 452 14.00 2.03 -28.04
C GLU A 452 14.63 2.69 -26.80
N LEU A 453 13.97 3.71 -26.21
CA LEU A 453 14.44 4.37 -24.99
C LEU A 453 14.54 3.41 -23.80
N GLU A 454 13.53 2.57 -23.59
CA GLU A 454 13.52 1.57 -22.52
C GLU A 454 14.56 0.48 -22.77
N LYS A 455 14.55 -0.10 -23.98
CA LYS A 455 15.40 -1.25 -24.31
C LYS A 455 16.88 -0.90 -24.43
N ASP A 456 17.20 0.17 -25.15
CA ASP A 456 18.58 0.45 -25.58
C ASP A 456 19.27 1.47 -24.65
N HIS A 457 18.50 2.30 -23.94
CA HIS A 457 19.03 3.36 -23.08
C HIS A 457 18.67 3.21 -21.59
N ASN A 458 17.79 2.26 -21.24
CA ASN A 458 17.23 2.12 -19.89
C ASN A 458 16.72 3.48 -19.38
N ILE A 459 15.89 4.14 -20.20
CA ILE A 459 15.19 5.38 -19.86
C ILE A 459 13.71 5.05 -19.76
N HIS A 460 13.16 5.24 -18.56
CA HIS A 460 11.79 4.86 -18.27
C HIS A 460 10.79 5.86 -18.84
N CYS A 461 9.76 5.35 -19.52
CA CYS A 461 8.78 6.16 -20.23
C CYS A 461 7.38 6.10 -19.60
N ASN A 462 6.66 7.22 -19.70
CA ASN A 462 5.25 7.36 -19.40
C ASN A 462 4.47 7.65 -20.69
N LEU A 463 3.74 6.67 -21.21
CA LEU A 463 2.99 6.81 -22.46
C LEU A 463 1.63 7.45 -22.18
N THR A 464 1.46 8.70 -22.59
CA THR A 464 0.30 9.56 -22.29
C THR A 464 -0.59 9.76 -23.52
N LEU A 465 -1.69 10.51 -23.38
CA LEU A 465 -2.70 10.66 -24.44
C LEU A 465 -3.16 9.30 -24.99
N LEU A 466 -3.32 8.33 -24.08
CA LEU A 466 -3.75 6.99 -24.38
C LEU A 466 -5.27 6.91 -24.16
N PHE A 467 -6.00 6.66 -25.25
CA PHE A 467 -7.46 6.66 -25.28
C PHE A 467 -8.05 5.32 -25.75
N GLY A 468 -7.40 4.69 -26.74
CA GLY A 468 -7.89 3.47 -27.39
C GLY A 468 -7.20 2.21 -26.91
N PHE A 469 -7.85 1.06 -27.14
CA PHE A 469 -7.33 -0.24 -26.73
C PHE A 469 -6.10 -0.66 -27.53
N GLY A 470 -6.07 -0.35 -28.84
CA GLY A 470 -4.90 -0.62 -29.69
C GLY A 470 -3.63 0.08 -29.19
N GLN A 471 -3.75 1.32 -28.68
CA GLN A 471 -2.64 2.04 -28.04
C GLN A 471 -2.14 1.31 -26.80
N ALA A 472 -3.05 0.87 -25.92
CA ALA A 472 -2.68 0.13 -24.72
C ALA A 472 -1.94 -1.16 -25.05
N VAL A 473 -2.41 -1.95 -26.02
CA VAL A 473 -1.74 -3.20 -26.39
C VAL A 473 -0.34 -2.92 -26.94
N ALA A 474 -0.19 -1.98 -27.88
CA ALA A 474 1.11 -1.63 -28.44
C ALA A 474 2.11 -1.14 -27.38
N CYS A 475 1.65 -0.34 -26.40
CA CYS A 475 2.49 0.08 -25.27
C CYS A 475 2.96 -1.09 -24.42
N ALA A 476 2.08 -2.06 -24.15
CA ALA A 476 2.41 -3.24 -23.33
C ALA A 476 3.48 -4.10 -24.01
N GLU A 477 3.33 -4.31 -25.32
CA GLU A 477 4.27 -5.09 -26.13
C GLU A 477 5.59 -4.34 -26.39
N ALA A 478 5.56 -3.01 -26.40
CA ALA A 478 6.76 -2.17 -26.43
C ALA A 478 7.57 -2.25 -25.12
N GLY A 479 7.02 -2.82 -24.05
CA GLY A 479 7.71 -3.01 -22.78
C GLY A 479 7.93 -1.72 -22.00
N VAL A 480 7.06 -0.72 -22.19
CA VAL A 480 7.20 0.58 -21.53
C VAL A 480 6.93 0.47 -20.03
N THR A 481 7.59 1.29 -19.22
CA THR A 481 7.48 1.25 -17.75
C THR A 481 6.06 1.58 -17.28
N LEU A 482 5.43 2.60 -17.86
CA LEU A 482 4.15 3.10 -17.40
C LEU A 482 3.30 3.65 -18.57
N ILE A 483 1.98 3.44 -18.49
CA ILE A 483 1.00 4.10 -19.35
C ILE A 483 0.06 5.00 -18.53
N SER A 484 -0.36 6.11 -19.12
CA SER A 484 -1.37 7.02 -18.59
C SER A 484 -2.65 6.99 -19.45
N PRO A 485 -3.53 5.99 -19.30
CA PRO A 485 -4.84 5.99 -19.96
C PRO A 485 -5.76 7.07 -19.38
N PHE A 486 -6.37 7.87 -20.26
CA PHE A 486 -7.18 9.02 -19.86
C PHE A 486 -8.63 8.61 -19.59
N VAL A 487 -9.22 9.17 -18.54
CA VAL A 487 -10.62 8.92 -18.15
C VAL A 487 -11.51 10.08 -18.59
N GLY A 488 -11.36 11.24 -17.97
CA GLY A 488 -12.28 12.37 -18.14
C GLY A 488 -12.30 12.98 -19.54
N ARG A 489 -11.22 12.91 -20.33
CA ARG A 489 -11.27 13.36 -21.74
C ARG A 489 -12.10 12.41 -22.63
N ILE A 490 -12.20 11.13 -22.26
CA ILE A 490 -13.11 10.18 -22.90
C ILE A 490 -14.54 10.58 -22.55
N LEU A 491 -14.83 10.83 -21.27
CA LEU A 491 -16.13 11.33 -20.81
C LEU A 491 -16.55 12.60 -21.56
N ASP A 492 -15.66 13.59 -21.70
CA ASP A 492 -15.96 14.85 -22.41
C ASP A 492 -16.41 14.60 -23.86
N TRP A 493 -15.76 13.67 -24.57
CA TRP A 493 -16.10 13.35 -25.97
C TRP A 493 -17.50 12.73 -26.07
N TYR A 494 -17.81 11.78 -25.19
CA TYR A 494 -19.12 11.12 -25.19
C TYR A 494 -20.23 12.06 -24.75
N LYS A 495 -20.01 12.91 -23.75
CA LYS A 495 -20.97 13.94 -23.33
C LYS A 495 -21.26 14.95 -24.43
N ALA A 496 -20.25 15.36 -25.21
CA ALA A 496 -20.46 16.27 -26.33
C ALA A 496 -21.35 15.67 -27.45
N LYS A 497 -21.31 14.35 -27.65
CA LYS A 497 -22.13 13.65 -28.67
C LYS A 497 -23.46 13.12 -28.14
N LYS A 498 -23.56 12.87 -26.83
CA LYS A 498 -24.73 12.31 -26.14
C LYS A 498 -24.95 13.09 -24.83
N PRO A 499 -25.41 14.35 -24.90
CA PRO A 499 -25.53 15.21 -23.72
C PRO A 499 -26.51 14.69 -22.67
N ASP A 500 -27.56 13.96 -23.10
CA ASP A 500 -28.61 13.44 -22.22
C ASP A 500 -28.30 12.05 -21.63
N ALA A 501 -27.17 11.44 -21.99
CA ALA A 501 -26.80 10.12 -21.49
C ALA A 501 -26.20 10.20 -20.08
N CYS A 502 -26.62 9.27 -19.21
CA CYS A 502 -26.04 9.11 -17.88
C CYS A 502 -24.70 8.35 -17.98
N PHE A 503 -23.63 8.98 -17.54
CA PHE A 503 -22.26 8.44 -17.53
C PHE A 503 -21.69 8.42 -16.11
N ASP A 504 -22.53 8.22 -15.10
CA ASP A 504 -22.10 8.27 -13.71
C ASP A 504 -21.43 6.96 -13.27
N GLY A 505 -20.37 7.08 -12.45
CA GLY A 505 -19.66 5.94 -11.88
C GLY A 505 -19.22 4.92 -12.93
N ALA A 506 -19.64 3.66 -12.76
CA ALA A 506 -19.26 2.56 -13.64
C ALA A 506 -19.80 2.68 -15.09
N ALA A 507 -20.76 3.58 -15.35
CA ALA A 507 -21.24 3.88 -16.69
C ALA A 507 -20.31 4.84 -17.46
N ASP A 508 -19.32 5.44 -16.80
CA ASP A 508 -18.37 6.34 -17.43
C ASP A 508 -17.51 5.59 -18.48
N PRO A 509 -17.47 6.04 -19.74
CA PRO A 509 -16.76 5.35 -20.81
C PRO A 509 -15.23 5.39 -20.63
N GLY A 510 -14.70 6.40 -19.94
CA GLY A 510 -13.29 6.47 -19.56
C GLY A 510 -12.93 5.49 -18.46
N VAL A 511 -13.79 5.33 -17.45
CA VAL A 511 -13.63 4.30 -16.41
C VAL A 511 -13.62 2.92 -17.07
N GLN A 512 -14.60 2.62 -17.92
CA GLN A 512 -14.68 1.35 -18.64
C GLN A 512 -13.44 1.07 -19.49
N SER A 513 -12.89 2.10 -20.15
CA SER A 513 -11.64 2.00 -20.92
C SER A 513 -10.47 1.56 -20.03
N VAL A 514 -10.24 2.25 -18.90
CA VAL A 514 -9.15 1.91 -17.97
C VAL A 514 -9.35 0.52 -17.35
N GLN A 515 -10.57 0.16 -16.96
CA GLN A 515 -10.88 -1.17 -16.42
C GLN A 515 -10.57 -2.28 -17.44
N LYS A 516 -10.93 -2.08 -18.72
CA LYS A 516 -10.60 -3.02 -19.80
C LYS A 516 -9.09 -3.16 -20.00
N ILE A 517 -8.36 -2.04 -20.02
CA ILE A 517 -6.90 -2.02 -20.18
C ILE A 517 -6.22 -2.72 -19.01
N TYR A 518 -6.58 -2.36 -17.77
CA TYR A 518 -6.05 -2.99 -16.57
C TYR A 518 -6.28 -4.51 -16.60
N ARG A 519 -7.50 -4.94 -16.91
CA ARG A 519 -7.84 -6.36 -17.01
C ARG A 519 -6.97 -7.10 -18.03
N TYR A 520 -6.83 -6.54 -19.24
CA TYR A 520 -5.99 -7.12 -20.28
C TYR A 520 -4.54 -7.27 -19.83
N TYR A 521 -3.99 -6.22 -19.20
CA TYR A 521 -2.62 -6.20 -18.73
C TYR A 521 -2.36 -7.28 -17.67
N LYS A 522 -3.26 -7.43 -16.70
CA LYS A 522 -3.11 -8.44 -15.65
C LYS A 522 -3.35 -9.87 -16.17
N GLN A 523 -4.27 -10.06 -17.11
CA GLN A 523 -4.52 -11.38 -17.74
C GLN A 523 -3.34 -11.89 -18.56
N GLU A 524 -2.69 -11.00 -19.33
CA GLU A 524 -1.54 -11.35 -20.18
C GLU A 524 -0.20 -11.26 -19.43
N GLY A 525 -0.20 -10.81 -18.18
CA GLY A 525 1.00 -10.77 -17.34
C GLY A 525 1.98 -9.64 -17.67
N TYR A 526 1.53 -8.59 -18.36
CA TYR A 526 2.35 -7.42 -18.68
C TYR A 526 2.78 -6.67 -17.41
N LYS A 527 4.03 -6.18 -17.41
CA LYS A 527 4.65 -5.50 -16.26
C LYS A 527 4.47 -3.98 -16.28
N THR A 528 4.08 -3.42 -17.41
CA THR A 528 3.78 -1.99 -17.55
C THR A 528 2.75 -1.56 -16.51
N ILE A 529 3.08 -0.50 -15.79
CA ILE A 529 2.22 0.09 -14.76
C ILE A 529 1.04 0.79 -15.43
N VAL A 530 -0.17 0.52 -14.96
CA VAL A 530 -1.38 1.23 -15.41
C VAL A 530 -1.66 2.39 -14.47
N MET A 531 -1.51 3.63 -14.96
CA MET A 531 -1.78 4.85 -14.20
C MET A 531 -2.98 5.62 -14.75
N GLY A 532 -4.16 5.43 -14.19
CA GLY A 532 -5.34 6.20 -14.63
C GLY A 532 -5.11 7.72 -14.48
N ALA A 533 -5.50 8.50 -15.48
CA ALA A 533 -5.20 9.93 -15.56
C ALA A 533 -6.39 10.77 -16.07
N SER A 534 -6.28 12.09 -15.92
CA SER A 534 -7.25 13.08 -16.44
C SER A 534 -8.67 12.93 -15.86
N PHE A 535 -8.83 12.94 -14.54
CA PHE A 535 -10.14 12.86 -13.90
C PHE A 535 -10.96 14.18 -14.00
N ARG A 536 -12.29 14.07 -14.05
CA ARG A 536 -13.24 15.20 -13.90
C ARG A 536 -13.87 15.25 -12.52
N ASN A 537 -14.06 14.09 -11.89
CA ASN A 537 -14.78 14.00 -10.62
C ASN A 537 -14.24 12.83 -9.77
N ILE A 538 -14.57 12.83 -8.48
CA ILE A 538 -14.14 11.77 -7.55
C ILE A 538 -14.79 10.41 -7.83
N GLY A 539 -15.97 10.36 -8.46
CA GLY A 539 -16.65 9.11 -8.80
C GLY A 539 -15.86 8.27 -9.79
N GLU A 540 -15.24 8.89 -10.79
CA GLU A 540 -14.31 8.22 -11.70
C GLU A 540 -13.11 7.60 -10.97
N ILE A 541 -12.59 8.28 -9.94
CA ILE A 541 -11.46 7.81 -9.13
C ILE A 541 -11.91 6.61 -8.28
N GLU A 542 -13.06 6.72 -7.62
CA GLU A 542 -13.65 5.65 -6.79
C GLU A 542 -13.88 4.36 -7.58
N GLU A 543 -14.27 4.45 -8.85
CA GLU A 543 -14.48 3.29 -9.71
C GLU A 543 -13.19 2.61 -10.22
N LEU A 544 -12.03 3.24 -9.98
CA LEU A 544 -10.72 2.74 -10.39
C LEU A 544 -9.81 2.42 -9.20
N VAL A 545 -10.34 2.38 -7.98
CA VAL A 545 -9.58 2.03 -6.78
C VAL A 545 -9.05 0.59 -6.90
N GLY A 546 -7.75 0.44 -6.74
CA GLY A 546 -7.01 -0.80 -6.99
C GLY A 546 -6.31 -0.87 -8.35
N CYS A 547 -6.48 0.15 -9.20
CA CYS A 547 -5.53 0.41 -10.29
C CYS A 547 -4.12 0.62 -9.71
N ASP A 548 -3.08 0.30 -10.46
CA ASP A 548 -1.71 0.32 -9.92
C ASP A 548 -1.37 1.72 -9.39
N PHE A 549 -1.61 2.74 -10.22
CA PHE A 549 -1.37 4.14 -9.92
C PHE A 549 -2.60 4.97 -10.38
N LEU A 550 -2.83 6.12 -9.75
CA LEU A 550 -3.75 7.15 -10.26
C LEU A 550 -3.10 8.52 -10.08
N THR A 551 -3.00 9.28 -11.17
CA THR A 551 -2.52 10.66 -11.13
C THR A 551 -3.68 11.64 -11.08
N ILE A 552 -3.76 12.38 -9.97
CA ILE A 552 -4.95 13.13 -9.56
C ILE A 552 -4.56 14.59 -9.35
N SER A 553 -5.40 15.50 -9.86
CA SER A 553 -5.18 16.94 -9.71
C SER A 553 -5.32 17.38 -8.24
N PRO A 554 -4.63 18.46 -7.80
CA PRO A 554 -4.74 18.96 -6.44
C PRO A 554 -6.18 19.24 -5.99
N ALA A 555 -7.04 19.70 -6.89
CA ALA A 555 -8.45 19.99 -6.58
C ALA A 555 -9.24 18.71 -6.21
N LEU A 556 -9.00 17.60 -6.89
CA LEU A 556 -9.65 16.32 -6.57
C LEU A 556 -9.00 15.63 -5.39
N LEU A 557 -7.67 15.76 -5.21
CA LEU A 557 -6.97 15.31 -4.02
C LEU A 557 -7.49 16.01 -2.76
N ASP A 558 -7.74 17.32 -2.83
CA ASP A 558 -8.34 18.10 -1.75
C ASP A 558 -9.74 17.61 -1.37
N GLN A 559 -10.57 17.28 -2.37
CA GLN A 559 -11.90 16.69 -2.13
C GLN A 559 -11.80 15.34 -1.43
N LEU A 560 -10.90 14.46 -1.88
CA LEU A 560 -10.66 13.15 -1.26
C LEU A 560 -10.07 13.29 0.15
N HIS A 561 -9.21 14.28 0.37
CA HIS A 561 -8.59 14.55 1.66
C HIS A 561 -9.59 15.13 2.67
N LYS A 562 -10.61 15.86 2.21
CA LYS A 562 -11.67 16.43 3.05
C LYS A 562 -12.86 15.50 3.25
N SER A 563 -12.92 14.39 2.51
CA SER A 563 -14.01 13.42 2.58
C SER A 563 -13.68 12.30 3.57
N ASP A 564 -14.68 11.86 4.34
CA ASP A 564 -14.64 10.71 5.25
C ASP A 564 -15.39 9.49 4.67
N LYS A 565 -15.74 9.54 3.38
CA LYS A 565 -16.43 8.45 2.70
C LYS A 565 -15.52 7.23 2.65
N LYS A 566 -16.07 6.07 3.02
CA LYS A 566 -15.35 4.81 2.85
C LYS A 566 -15.26 4.48 1.36
N ILE A 567 -14.04 4.26 0.89
CA ILE A 567 -13.77 3.83 -0.48
C ILE A 567 -13.58 2.31 -0.49
N GLU A 568 -14.19 1.63 -1.45
CA GLU A 568 -14.06 0.20 -1.68
C GLU A 568 -13.10 -0.07 -2.84
N GLN A 569 -12.35 -1.17 -2.76
CA GLN A 569 -11.55 -1.64 -3.88
C GLN A 569 -12.44 -2.15 -5.02
N LYS A 570 -12.23 -1.63 -6.23
CA LYS A 570 -12.97 -2.01 -7.44
C LYS A 570 -12.14 -2.88 -8.38
N LEU A 571 -10.82 -2.74 -8.34
CA LEU A 571 -9.88 -3.45 -9.19
C LEU A 571 -8.90 -4.26 -8.34
N SER A 572 -8.68 -5.51 -8.72
CA SER A 572 -7.64 -6.35 -8.14
C SER A 572 -7.11 -7.33 -9.19
N VAL A 573 -5.86 -7.78 -8.99
CA VAL A 573 -5.24 -8.79 -9.87
C VAL A 573 -6.06 -10.09 -9.88
N ALA A 574 -6.60 -10.50 -8.73
CA ALA A 574 -7.46 -11.68 -8.63
C ALA A 574 -8.72 -11.52 -9.50
N GLN A 575 -9.48 -10.42 -9.34
CA GLN A 575 -10.68 -10.18 -10.15
C GLN A 575 -10.38 -10.05 -11.64
N ALA A 576 -9.26 -9.43 -12.00
CA ALA A 576 -8.85 -9.28 -13.40
C ALA A 576 -8.56 -10.64 -14.07
N THR A 577 -8.03 -11.60 -13.32
CA THR A 577 -7.58 -12.91 -13.84
C THR A 577 -8.65 -14.02 -13.77
N THR A 578 -9.72 -13.86 -12.98
CA THR A 578 -10.78 -14.88 -12.83
C THR A 578 -11.91 -14.82 -13.86
N GLY A 579 -12.02 -13.75 -14.66
CA GLY A 579 -13.08 -13.58 -15.65
C GLY A 579 -12.76 -14.17 -17.03
N GLU A 580 -13.72 -14.07 -17.96
CA GLU A 580 -13.53 -14.47 -19.37
C GLU A 580 -12.26 -13.82 -19.96
N LYS A 581 -11.41 -14.60 -20.62
CA LYS A 581 -10.16 -14.09 -21.16
C LYS A 581 -10.43 -13.16 -22.35
N LEU A 582 -9.86 -11.95 -22.33
CA LEU A 582 -9.91 -11.07 -23.50
C LEU A 582 -9.11 -11.68 -24.66
N PRO A 583 -9.58 -11.56 -25.92
CA PRO A 583 -8.82 -12.01 -27.07
C PRO A 583 -7.44 -11.37 -27.10
N LYS A 584 -6.39 -12.19 -27.22
CA LYS A 584 -5.02 -11.69 -27.39
C LYS A 584 -4.88 -11.11 -28.79
N VAL A 585 -4.43 -9.87 -28.86
CA VAL A 585 -4.13 -9.14 -30.09
C VAL A 585 -2.71 -8.56 -30.00
N SER A 586 -2.12 -8.21 -31.13
CA SER A 586 -0.76 -7.70 -31.22
C SER A 586 -0.65 -6.58 -32.26
N TYR A 587 0.16 -5.56 -31.97
CA TYR A 587 0.28 -4.36 -32.79
C TYR A 587 1.70 -3.77 -32.86
N VAL A 588 2.59 -3.99 -31.88
CA VAL A 588 3.87 -3.26 -31.81
C VAL A 588 4.82 -3.52 -32.98
N ASP A 589 4.66 -4.65 -33.67
CA ASP A 589 5.47 -5.03 -34.84
C ASP A 589 4.68 -4.92 -36.17
N ASP A 590 3.45 -4.40 -36.14
CA ASP A 590 2.59 -4.19 -37.33
C ASP A 590 1.95 -2.80 -37.31
N GLU A 591 2.64 -1.84 -37.95
CA GLU A 591 2.20 -0.45 -38.04
C GLU A 591 0.83 -0.31 -38.72
N ALA A 592 0.57 -1.09 -39.77
CA ALA A 592 -0.67 -1.00 -40.52
C ALA A 592 -1.85 -1.46 -39.65
N ALA A 593 -1.70 -2.57 -38.93
CA ALA A 593 -2.70 -3.06 -37.99
C ALA A 593 -2.93 -2.08 -36.83
N PHE A 594 -1.87 -1.49 -36.27
CA PHE A 594 -1.98 -0.47 -35.23
C PHE A 594 -2.78 0.75 -35.71
N ARG A 595 -2.38 1.31 -36.86
CA ARG A 595 -3.03 2.51 -37.44
C ARG A 595 -4.49 2.23 -37.76
N TRP A 596 -4.80 1.05 -38.29
CA TRP A 596 -6.18 0.64 -38.57
C TRP A 596 -7.02 0.52 -37.28
N ALA A 597 -6.47 -0.09 -36.23
CA ALA A 597 -7.15 -0.20 -34.94
C ALA A 597 -7.42 1.17 -34.32
N LEU A 598 -6.42 2.06 -34.31
CA LEU A 598 -6.57 3.42 -33.79
C LEU A 598 -7.57 4.25 -34.62
N PHE A 599 -7.52 4.16 -35.95
CA PHE A 599 -8.44 4.84 -36.85
C PHE A 599 -9.89 4.36 -36.66
N SER A 600 -10.08 3.07 -36.40
CA SER A 600 -11.40 2.47 -36.17
C SER A 600 -12.03 2.92 -34.84
N GLU A 601 -11.22 3.33 -33.86
CA GLU A 601 -11.68 3.90 -32.60
C GLU A 601 -11.79 5.44 -32.70
N THR A 602 -12.88 5.96 -33.31
CA THR A 602 -13.03 7.40 -33.61
C THR A 602 -12.77 8.33 -32.41
N MET A 603 -13.23 7.96 -31.20
CA MET A 603 -12.97 8.74 -29.99
C MET A 603 -11.47 8.83 -29.68
N ALA A 604 -10.76 7.71 -29.78
CA ALA A 604 -9.33 7.66 -29.51
C ALA A 604 -8.54 8.45 -30.56
N TRP A 605 -8.92 8.33 -31.84
CA TRP A 605 -8.36 9.14 -32.91
C TRP A 605 -8.53 10.64 -32.65
N ASP A 606 -9.77 11.10 -32.41
CA ASP A 606 -10.08 12.51 -32.19
C ASP A 606 -9.29 13.07 -30.99
N LYS A 607 -9.33 12.35 -29.86
CA LYS A 607 -8.73 12.82 -28.60
C LYS A 607 -7.22 12.78 -28.57
N LEU A 608 -6.58 11.83 -29.26
CA LEU A 608 -5.12 11.82 -29.44
C LEU A 608 -4.67 13.08 -30.17
N HIS A 609 -5.24 13.35 -31.34
CA HIS A 609 -4.84 14.49 -32.19
C HIS A 609 -5.21 15.83 -31.57
N GLU A 610 -6.39 15.94 -30.92
CA GLU A 610 -6.78 17.12 -30.15
C GLU A 610 -5.79 17.37 -29.00
N GLY A 611 -5.39 16.31 -28.29
CA GLY A 611 -4.45 16.40 -27.17
C GLY A 611 -3.07 16.88 -27.59
N ILE A 612 -2.52 16.29 -28.66
CA ILE A 612 -1.22 16.68 -29.23
C ILE A 612 -1.24 18.16 -29.63
N ARG A 613 -2.31 18.60 -30.33
CA ARG A 613 -2.45 19.99 -30.77
C ARG A 613 -2.47 20.96 -29.60
N LYS A 614 -3.28 20.71 -28.57
CA LYS A 614 -3.38 21.56 -27.39
C LYS A 614 -2.05 21.68 -26.65
N PHE A 615 -1.33 20.56 -26.47
CA PHE A 615 -0.02 20.58 -25.83
C PHE A 615 1.04 21.30 -26.66
N ALA A 616 0.97 21.25 -27.99
CA ALA A 616 1.82 22.05 -28.87
C ALA A 616 1.49 23.56 -28.75
N GLU A 617 0.21 23.93 -28.73
CA GLU A 617 -0.24 25.33 -28.55
C GLU A 617 0.22 25.91 -27.20
N ASP A 618 0.11 25.13 -26.12
CA ASP A 618 0.60 25.52 -24.80
C ASP A 618 2.13 25.67 -24.78
N ALA A 619 2.87 24.80 -25.47
CA ALA A 619 4.32 24.88 -25.59
C ALA A 619 4.75 26.12 -26.38
N GLU A 620 4.06 26.48 -27.48
CA GLU A 620 4.33 27.72 -28.22
C GLU A 620 4.06 28.95 -27.36
N THR A 621 2.94 28.97 -26.63
CA THR A 621 2.62 30.07 -25.71
C THR A 621 3.72 30.24 -24.64
N LEU A 622 4.24 29.13 -24.11
CA LEU A 622 5.37 29.15 -23.17
C LEU A 622 6.64 29.72 -23.83
N LYS A 623 6.94 29.32 -25.08
CA LYS A 623 8.09 29.82 -25.84
C LYS A 623 8.01 31.32 -26.09
N GLU A 624 6.87 31.84 -26.50
CA GLU A 624 6.65 33.27 -26.71
C GLU A 624 6.92 34.06 -25.42
N MET A 625 6.37 33.60 -24.29
CA MET A 625 6.61 34.24 -22.99
C MET A 625 8.10 34.23 -22.58
N LEU A 626 8.82 33.14 -22.86
CA LEU A 626 10.25 33.03 -22.55
C LEU A 626 11.12 33.84 -23.50
N LYS A 627 10.72 33.96 -24.77
CA LYS A 627 11.38 34.80 -25.78
C LYS A 627 11.37 36.26 -25.35
N GLU A 628 10.24 36.77 -24.85
CA GLU A 628 10.17 38.13 -24.29
C GLU A 628 11.10 38.33 -23.09
N LYS A 629 11.29 37.30 -22.26
CA LYS A 629 12.21 37.35 -21.10
C LYS A 629 13.68 37.27 -21.52
N LEU A 630 14.01 36.54 -22.57
CA LEU A 630 15.38 36.42 -23.09
C LEU A 630 15.84 37.72 -23.76
N GLN A 631 14.93 38.47 -24.37
CA GLN A 631 15.19 39.74 -25.04
C GLN A 631 15.32 40.93 -24.08
N LYS A 632 14.89 40.77 -22.83
CA LYS A 632 15.17 41.69 -21.72
C LYS A 632 16.50 41.34 -21.06
#